data_AF-A0AA40DR99-F1
#
_entry.id   AF-A0AA40DR99-F1
#
_cell.length_a   1.000
_cell.length_b   1.000
_cell.length_c   1.000
_cell.angle_alpha   90.00
_cell.angle_beta   90.00
_cell.angle_gamma   90.00
#
_symmetry.space_group_name_H-M   'P 1'
#
loop_
_entity.id
_entity.type
_entity.pdbx_description
1 polymer ?
#
loop_
_entity_poly.entity_id
_entity_poly.type
_entity_poly.pdbx_seq_one_letter_code
_entity_poly.pdbx_strand_id
1 'polypeptide(L)'
;MGVNSNLIDAILDNNFDKIRKSASASAWVIDTFRTSWEFLEGLDKRVSRKKDEMDRLVTPSPSILPRPAIRNQPGLLDGYSEPPILKLTTITTMPDIVEGRVMLHKGGAMTRLVSVFNDNGSLNLARLFSLAPTDFHRTRVDLLYFTKHLDIAEQYGNFTQRRVPGEEGAVLSFAVPTELLDDHREILGRDWQQL
;
A
#
# COMPACT_ATOMS: atom_id res chain seq x y z
N MET A 1 1.53 -11.21 -28.11
CA MET A 1 1.91 -10.87 -26.73
C MET A 1 1.09 -9.66 -26.33
N GLY A 2 0.30 -9.76 -25.26
CA GLY A 2 -0.62 -8.71 -24.85
C GLY A 2 -0.86 -8.75 -23.35
N VAL A 3 -1.49 -7.70 -22.83
CA VAL A 3 -1.91 -7.61 -21.43
C VAL A 3 -2.92 -8.74 -21.16
N ASN A 4 -2.81 -9.40 -20.00
CA ASN A 4 -3.71 -10.49 -19.59
C ASN A 4 -5.17 -9.99 -19.56
N SER A 5 -6.13 -10.80 -20.05
CA SER A 5 -7.56 -10.48 -20.03
C SER A 5 -8.06 -10.12 -18.64
N ASN A 6 -7.58 -10.82 -17.60
CA ASN A 6 -7.96 -10.54 -16.21
C ASN A 6 -7.57 -9.13 -15.75
N LEU A 7 -6.42 -8.63 -16.24
CA LEU A 7 -5.96 -7.27 -15.93
C LEU A 7 -6.76 -6.24 -16.74
N ILE A 8 -7.11 -6.55 -17.99
CA ILE A 8 -7.99 -5.68 -18.78
C ILE A 8 -9.34 -5.55 -18.07
N ASP A 9 -9.94 -6.66 -17.66
CA ASP A 9 -11.22 -6.68 -16.93
C ASP A 9 -11.13 -5.93 -15.59
N ALA A 10 -10.00 -6.03 -14.90
CA ALA A 10 -9.76 -5.28 -13.67
C ALA A 10 -9.68 -3.76 -13.89
N ILE A 11 -9.00 -3.32 -14.96
CA ILE A 11 -8.85 -1.89 -15.29
C ILE A 11 -10.18 -1.32 -15.82
N LEU A 12 -10.95 -2.12 -16.57
CA LEU A 12 -12.22 -1.71 -17.18
C LEU A 12 -13.44 -1.97 -16.29
N ASP A 13 -13.24 -2.35 -15.03
CA ASP A 13 -14.31 -2.61 -14.08
C ASP A 13 -15.19 -1.35 -13.87
N ASN A 14 -16.49 -1.49 -14.13
CA ASN A 14 -17.45 -0.39 -14.06
C ASN A 14 -17.66 0.14 -12.64
N ASN A 15 -17.33 -0.65 -11.62
CA ASN A 15 -17.41 -0.19 -10.23
C ASN A 15 -16.42 0.95 -9.93
N PHE A 16 -15.36 1.08 -10.73
CA PHE A 16 -14.32 2.09 -10.58
C PHE A 16 -14.33 3.11 -11.72
N ASP A 17 -15.49 3.36 -12.35
CA ASP A 17 -15.60 4.18 -13.56
C ASP A 17 -14.98 5.59 -13.40
N LYS A 18 -15.15 6.21 -12.24
CA LYS A 18 -14.56 7.53 -11.94
C LYS A 18 -13.04 7.50 -11.85
N ILE A 19 -12.48 6.46 -11.21
CA ILE A 19 -11.04 6.30 -11.01
C ILE A 19 -10.38 5.88 -12.32
N ARG A 20 -10.89 4.84 -12.99
CA ARG A 20 -10.27 4.34 -14.23
C ARG A 20 -10.21 5.40 -15.33
N LYS A 21 -11.12 6.38 -15.33
CA LYS A 21 -11.16 7.50 -16.28
C LYS A 21 -10.23 8.65 -15.94
N SER A 22 -9.59 8.67 -14.76
CA SER A 22 -8.64 9.75 -14.41
C SER A 22 -7.33 9.65 -15.19
N ALA A 23 -6.94 8.43 -15.59
CA ALA A 23 -5.73 8.18 -16.37
C ALA A 23 -6.02 7.31 -17.61
N SER A 24 -5.05 7.25 -18.52
CA SER A 24 -5.13 6.40 -19.71
C SER A 24 -5.00 4.92 -19.34
N ALA A 25 -5.52 4.04 -20.21
CA ALA A 25 -5.37 2.59 -20.02
C ALA A 25 -3.89 2.16 -19.94
N SER A 26 -3.00 2.79 -20.73
CA SER A 26 -1.56 2.51 -20.68
C SER A 26 -0.95 2.94 -19.35
N ALA A 27 -1.37 4.06 -18.78
CA ALA A 27 -0.94 4.50 -17.46
C ALA A 27 -1.33 3.48 -16.37
N TRP A 28 -2.57 2.99 -16.39
CA TRP A 28 -3.02 1.96 -15.45
C TRP A 28 -2.30 0.62 -15.59
N VAL A 29 -1.95 0.21 -16.82
CA VAL A 29 -1.16 -1.00 -17.04
C VAL A 29 0.25 -0.84 -16.44
N ILE A 30 0.92 0.28 -16.72
CA ILE A 30 2.26 0.57 -16.17
C ILE A 30 2.22 0.63 -14.64
N ASP A 31 1.21 1.31 -14.08
CA ASP A 31 1.02 1.41 -12.64
C ASP A 31 0.79 0.03 -11.98
N THR A 32 0.00 -0.84 -12.61
CA THR A 32 -0.21 -2.22 -12.14
C THR A 32 1.10 -3.00 -12.09
N PHE A 33 1.92 -2.94 -13.16
CA PHE A 33 3.20 -3.65 -13.19
C PHE A 33 4.13 -3.15 -12.09
N ARG A 34 4.20 -1.83 -11.89
CA ARG A 34 5.01 -1.24 -10.83
C ARG A 34 4.53 -1.67 -9.45
N THR A 35 3.22 -1.57 -9.19
CA THR A 35 2.65 -2.01 -7.91
C THR A 35 2.93 -3.49 -7.65
N SER A 36 2.80 -4.33 -8.68
CA SER A 36 3.14 -5.76 -8.57
C SER A 36 4.62 -5.98 -8.27
N TRP A 37 5.51 -5.20 -8.88
CA TRP A 37 6.93 -5.24 -8.59
C TRP A 37 7.25 -4.79 -7.16
N GLU A 38 6.70 -3.67 -6.71
CA GLU A 38 6.83 -3.14 -5.34
C GLU A 38 6.36 -4.18 -4.31
N PHE A 39 5.25 -4.87 -4.59
CA PHE A 39 4.75 -5.98 -3.79
C PHE A 39 5.76 -7.12 -3.68
N LEU A 40 6.28 -7.60 -4.82
CA LEU A 40 7.23 -8.70 -4.89
C LEU A 40 8.55 -8.34 -4.19
N GLU A 41 9.05 -7.12 -4.36
CA GLU A 41 10.24 -6.64 -3.66
C GLU A 41 10.00 -6.59 -2.13
N GLY A 42 8.80 -6.16 -1.72
CA GLY A 42 8.39 -6.19 -0.33
C GLY A 42 8.25 -7.61 0.24
N LEU A 43 7.83 -8.59 -0.57
CA LEU A 43 7.81 -9.99 -0.19
C LEU A 43 9.23 -10.57 -0.08
N ASP A 44 10.09 -10.30 -1.06
CA ASP A 44 11.47 -10.81 -1.08
C ASP A 44 12.27 -10.35 0.15
N LYS A 45 12.14 -9.07 0.53
CA LYS A 45 12.73 -8.54 1.77
C LYS A 45 12.22 -9.26 3.02
N ARG A 46 10.91 -9.58 3.06
CA ARG A 46 10.29 -10.30 4.19
C ARG A 46 10.75 -11.75 4.26
N VAL A 47 10.84 -12.43 3.12
CA VAL A 47 11.33 -13.82 3.04
C VAL A 47 12.81 -13.89 3.41
N SER A 48 13.63 -12.97 2.91
CA SER A 48 15.06 -12.89 3.23
C SER A 48 15.30 -12.65 4.73
N ARG A 49 14.57 -11.72 5.35
CA ARG A 49 14.66 -11.49 6.80
C ARG A 49 14.29 -12.74 7.61
N LYS A 50 13.23 -13.45 7.22
CA LYS A 50 12.84 -14.70 7.89
C LYS A 50 13.90 -15.79 7.74
N LYS A 51 14.55 -15.87 6.58
CA LYS A 51 15.64 -16.83 6.37
C LYS A 51 16.79 -16.55 7.34
N ASP A 52 17.19 -15.28 7.51
CA ASP A 52 18.23 -14.90 8.47
C ASP A 52 17.81 -15.19 9.93
N GLU A 53 16.54 -15.00 10.28
CA GLU A 53 16.00 -15.36 11.59
C GLU A 53 15.97 -16.87 11.82
N MET A 54 15.61 -17.66 10.81
CA MET A 54 15.61 -19.12 10.88
C MET A 54 17.03 -19.69 10.96
N ASP A 55 17.98 -19.15 10.19
CA ASP A 55 19.39 -19.57 10.25
C ASP A 55 19.98 -19.30 11.64
N ARG A 56 19.54 -18.23 12.33
CA ARG A 56 19.91 -17.95 13.74
C ARG A 56 19.31 -18.95 14.74
N LEU A 57 18.14 -19.51 14.47
CA LEU A 57 17.51 -20.54 15.32
C LEU A 57 18.13 -21.93 15.12
N VAL A 58 18.81 -22.16 13.99
CA VAL A 58 19.34 -23.48 13.59
C VAL A 58 20.83 -23.64 13.86
N THR A 59 21.58 -22.58 14.18
CA THR A 59 22.92 -22.74 14.77
C THR A 59 22.82 -22.93 16.29
N PRO A 60 22.92 -24.15 16.83
CA PRO A 60 23.18 -24.28 18.25
C PRO A 60 24.53 -23.61 18.54
N SER A 61 24.58 -22.79 19.59
CA SER A 61 25.85 -22.46 20.24
C SER A 61 26.64 -23.76 20.44
N PRO A 62 27.98 -23.80 20.23
CA PRO A 62 28.78 -25.02 20.34
C PRO A 62 28.69 -25.73 21.70
N SER A 63 28.06 -25.08 22.69
CA SER A 63 27.76 -25.58 24.03
C SER A 63 26.38 -26.24 24.21
N ILE A 64 25.51 -26.25 23.20
CA ILE A 64 24.15 -26.82 23.29
C ILE A 64 24.08 -28.11 22.49
N LEU A 65 23.85 -29.24 23.18
CA LEU A 65 23.68 -30.54 22.54
C LEU A 65 22.44 -30.54 21.62
N PRO A 66 22.56 -31.03 20.38
CA PRO A 66 21.43 -31.09 19.46
C PRO A 66 20.32 -31.99 20.04
N ARG A 67 19.08 -31.51 20.02
CA ARG A 67 17.93 -32.34 20.38
C ARG A 67 17.67 -33.38 19.28
N PRO A 68 17.26 -34.61 19.62
CA PRO A 68 16.93 -35.62 18.63
C PRO A 68 15.80 -35.14 17.71
N ALA A 69 15.95 -35.39 16.42
CA ALA A 69 14.98 -35.00 15.41
C ALA A 69 13.60 -35.62 15.70
N ILE A 70 12.58 -34.78 15.83
CA ILE A 70 11.19 -35.24 15.96
C ILE A 70 10.74 -35.73 14.58
N ARG A 71 10.39 -37.00 14.48
CA ARG A 71 9.89 -37.60 13.24
C ARG A 71 8.49 -37.04 12.97
N ASN A 72 8.35 -36.23 11.91
CA ASN A 72 7.05 -35.69 11.50
C ASN A 72 6.06 -36.85 11.25
N GLN A 73 4.98 -36.89 12.03
CA GLN A 73 3.86 -37.78 11.74
C GLN A 73 3.14 -37.29 10.49
N PRO A 74 2.83 -38.17 9.52
CA PRO A 74 2.05 -37.81 8.34
C PRO A 74 0.57 -37.67 8.75
N GLY A 75 0.16 -36.46 9.15
CA GLY A 75 -1.22 -36.27 9.62
C GLY A 75 -1.66 -34.86 10.00
N LEU A 76 -0.89 -33.80 9.71
CA LEU A 76 -1.34 -32.41 9.88
C LEU A 76 -0.64 -31.52 8.84
N LEU A 77 -1.18 -31.51 7.61
CA LEU A 77 -0.95 -30.44 6.64
C LEU A 77 -1.89 -29.25 6.94
N ASP A 78 -1.92 -28.81 8.19
CA ASP A 78 -2.59 -27.56 8.60
C ASP A 78 -1.59 -26.59 9.24
N GLY A 79 -0.34 -26.72 8.82
CA GLY A 79 0.81 -25.92 9.22
C GLY A 79 1.11 -24.78 8.27
N TYR A 80 0.13 -24.30 7.49
CA TYR A 80 0.14 -22.90 7.13
C TYR A 80 -0.14 -22.13 8.42
N SER A 81 0.87 -21.97 9.26
CA SER A 81 0.92 -20.74 10.06
C SER A 81 0.79 -19.67 9.00
N GLU A 82 -0.37 -19.01 8.99
CA GLU A 82 -0.52 -17.75 8.31
C GLU A 82 0.77 -16.96 8.59
N PRO A 83 1.36 -16.32 7.56
CA PRO A 83 2.45 -15.41 7.84
C PRO A 83 2.02 -14.52 9.01
N PRO A 84 2.94 -13.96 9.81
CA PRO A 84 2.59 -12.81 10.58
C PRO A 84 2.22 -11.74 9.54
N ILE A 85 0.95 -11.75 9.13
CA ILE A 85 0.12 -10.57 8.97
C ILE A 85 0.64 -9.73 10.10
N LEU A 86 1.28 -8.60 9.76
CA LEU A 86 1.38 -7.50 10.71
C LEU A 86 0.03 -7.52 11.37
N LYS A 87 -0.04 -8.00 12.63
CA LYS A 87 -1.29 -7.91 13.34
C LYS A 87 -1.47 -6.41 13.37
N LEU A 88 -2.31 -5.91 12.48
CA LEU A 88 -3.04 -4.69 12.62
C LEU A 88 -4.03 -4.98 13.76
N THR A 89 -3.54 -5.51 14.89
CA THR A 89 -4.12 -5.40 16.21
C THR A 89 -3.94 -3.95 16.55
N THR A 90 -4.73 -3.12 15.91
CA THR A 90 -5.89 -2.56 16.54
C THR A 90 -6.76 -2.14 15.36
N ILE A 91 -8.00 -2.63 15.27
CA ILE A 91 -9.05 -1.80 14.67
C ILE A 91 -9.18 -0.64 15.65
N THR A 92 -8.21 0.29 15.60
CA THR A 92 -8.34 1.55 16.30
C THR A 92 -9.44 2.21 15.52
N THR A 93 -10.61 2.37 16.13
CA THR A 93 -11.62 3.28 15.60
C THR A 93 -10.89 4.59 15.36
N MET A 94 -10.63 4.88 14.10
CA MET A 94 -9.85 6.04 13.75
C MET A 94 -10.62 7.26 14.26
N PRO A 95 -9.97 8.18 14.98
CA PRO A 95 -10.68 9.36 15.45
C PRO A 95 -11.16 10.14 14.22
N ASP A 96 -12.48 10.22 14.05
CA ASP A 96 -13.11 10.94 12.95
C ASP A 96 -12.79 12.44 12.99
N ILE A 97 -12.55 12.97 14.19
CA ILE A 97 -12.24 14.37 14.45
C ILE A 97 -11.10 14.45 15.46
N VAL A 98 -10.04 15.16 15.09
CA VAL A 98 -8.95 15.55 16.00
C VAL A 98 -8.97 17.08 16.07
N GLU A 99 -9.19 17.64 17.25
CA GLU A 99 -9.28 19.09 17.42
C GLU A 99 -8.05 19.81 16.86
N GLY A 100 -8.28 20.91 16.13
CA GLY A 100 -7.22 21.70 15.49
C GLY A 100 -6.51 21.01 14.31
N ARG A 101 -7.04 19.87 13.82
CA ARG A 101 -6.47 19.13 12.69
C ARG A 101 -7.54 18.75 11.65
N VAL A 102 -7.10 18.65 10.41
CA VAL A 102 -7.88 18.13 9.29
C VAL A 102 -7.43 16.71 8.99
N MET A 103 -8.39 15.79 8.93
CA MET A 103 -8.14 14.41 8.53
C MET A 103 -8.03 14.32 7.00
N LEU A 104 -6.94 13.73 6.53
CA LEU A 104 -6.63 13.51 5.13
C LEU A 104 -6.32 12.04 4.89
N HIS A 105 -6.85 11.47 3.81
CA HIS A 105 -6.79 10.04 3.51
C HIS A 105 -6.13 9.80 2.16
N LYS A 106 -5.42 8.68 2.05
CA LYS A 106 -4.86 8.18 0.79
C LYS A 106 -5.09 6.68 0.68
N GLY A 107 -5.76 6.26 -0.38
CA GLY A 107 -5.89 4.85 -0.74
C GLY A 107 -4.74 4.36 -1.62
N GLY A 108 -4.43 3.08 -1.55
CA GLY A 108 -3.48 2.44 -2.46
C GLY A 108 -3.05 1.05 -2.00
N ALA A 109 -1.91 0.60 -2.51
CA ALA A 109 -1.27 -0.65 -2.11
C ALA A 109 -0.75 -0.58 -0.68
N MET A 110 -1.08 -1.58 0.14
CA MET A 110 -0.65 -1.69 1.53
C MET A 110 0.87 -1.67 1.66
N THR A 111 1.60 -2.39 0.81
CA THR A 111 3.08 -2.38 0.82
C THR A 111 3.66 -0.98 0.63
N ARG A 112 3.09 -0.21 -0.29
CA ARG A 112 3.52 1.18 -0.54
C ARG A 112 3.17 2.08 0.63
N LEU A 113 1.96 1.98 1.18
CA LEU A 113 1.51 2.81 2.30
C LEU A 113 2.30 2.53 3.59
N VAL A 114 2.59 1.26 3.89
CA VAL A 114 3.42 0.88 5.04
C VAL A 114 4.87 1.32 4.87
N SER A 115 5.37 1.38 3.64
CA SER A 115 6.76 1.79 3.38
C SER A 115 7.07 3.21 3.88
N VAL A 116 6.08 4.05 4.15
CA VAL A 116 6.26 5.42 4.65
C VAL A 116 6.86 5.44 6.05
N PHE A 117 6.58 4.40 6.86
CA PHE A 117 7.03 4.33 8.24
C PHE A 117 8.46 3.78 8.28
N ASN A 118 9.39 4.58 8.81
CA ASN A 118 10.74 4.11 9.13
C ASN A 118 10.75 3.42 10.49
N ASP A 119 11.74 2.56 10.73
CA ASP A 119 11.89 1.81 11.99
C ASP A 119 12.03 2.71 13.23
N ASN A 120 12.47 3.96 13.05
CA ASN A 120 12.60 4.96 14.11
C ASN A 120 11.30 5.76 14.38
N GLY A 121 10.19 5.41 13.73
CA GLY A 121 8.91 6.11 13.84
C GLY A 121 8.79 7.40 13.02
N SER A 122 9.83 7.80 12.28
CA SER A 122 9.74 8.93 11.34
C SER A 122 9.01 8.53 10.05
N LEU A 123 8.43 9.53 9.38
CA LEU A 123 7.70 9.35 8.13
C LEU A 123 8.56 9.78 6.95
N ASN A 124 8.62 8.94 5.92
CA ASN A 124 9.20 9.26 4.62
C ASN A 124 8.09 9.37 3.56
N LEU A 125 7.44 10.54 3.52
CA LEU A 125 6.32 10.81 2.60
C LEU A 125 6.75 10.80 1.12
N ALA A 126 8.03 10.94 0.80
CA ALA A 126 8.51 10.88 -0.58
C ALA A 126 8.22 9.53 -1.26
N ARG A 127 8.03 8.46 -0.48
CA ARG A 127 7.60 7.14 -0.97
C ARG A 127 6.15 7.14 -1.51
N LEU A 128 5.36 8.15 -1.16
CA LEU A 128 3.99 8.31 -1.63
C LEU A 128 3.85 9.23 -2.84
N PHE A 129 4.94 9.83 -3.33
CA PHE A 129 4.87 10.73 -4.46
C PHE A 129 4.25 10.07 -5.68
N SER A 130 3.34 10.80 -6.30
CA SER A 130 2.71 10.39 -7.55
C SER A 130 3.64 10.71 -8.71
N LEU A 131 3.85 9.73 -9.59
CA LEU A 131 4.70 9.89 -10.76
C LEU A 131 3.89 10.47 -11.92
N ALA A 132 4.52 11.36 -12.66
CA ALA A 132 3.93 12.01 -13.82
C ALA A 132 3.58 10.99 -14.95
N PRO A 133 2.53 11.24 -15.73
CA PRO A 133 1.59 12.36 -15.59
C PRO A 133 0.65 12.14 -14.40
N THR A 134 0.50 13.17 -13.56
CA THR A 134 -0.48 13.13 -12.46
C THR A 134 -1.73 13.91 -12.85
N ASP A 135 -2.84 13.62 -12.18
CA ASP A 135 -4.16 14.19 -12.49
C ASP A 135 -4.19 15.72 -12.56
N PHE A 136 -3.30 16.39 -11.80
CA PHE A 136 -3.28 17.85 -11.66
C PHE A 136 -1.94 18.49 -12.05
N HIS A 137 -0.96 17.70 -12.51
CA HIS A 137 0.30 18.27 -12.98
C HIS A 137 0.99 17.37 -14.01
N ARG A 138 1.33 17.95 -15.16
CA ARG A 138 1.90 17.16 -16.27
C ARG A 138 3.33 16.69 -16.03
N THR A 139 4.12 17.49 -15.31
CA THR A 139 5.58 17.30 -15.19
C THR A 139 6.11 17.16 -13.76
N ARG A 140 5.31 17.44 -12.72
CA ARG A 140 5.76 17.34 -11.34
C ARG A 140 5.56 15.92 -10.85
N VAL A 141 6.58 15.43 -10.16
CA VAL A 141 6.69 14.05 -9.66
C VAL A 141 6.82 14.01 -8.14
N ASP A 142 6.70 15.16 -7.49
CA ASP A 142 6.90 15.42 -6.06
C ASP A 142 5.58 15.80 -5.36
N LEU A 143 4.44 15.50 -5.99
CA LEU A 143 3.12 15.82 -5.47
C LEU A 143 2.51 14.65 -4.70
N LEU A 144 1.80 14.99 -3.63
CA LEU A 144 1.00 14.07 -2.83
C LEU A 144 -0.47 14.40 -2.98
N TYR A 145 -1.26 13.40 -3.33
CA TYR A 145 -2.71 13.50 -3.39
C TYR A 145 -3.34 12.83 -2.18
N PHE A 146 -4.17 13.62 -1.49
CA PHE A 146 -5.00 13.21 -0.38
C PHE A 146 -6.45 13.66 -0.62
N THR A 147 -7.38 13.05 0.10
CA THR A 147 -8.79 13.41 0.11
C THR A 147 -9.28 13.57 1.54
N LYS A 148 -10.21 14.51 1.79
CA LYS A 148 -10.93 14.60 3.07
C LYS A 148 -11.98 13.49 3.24
N HIS A 149 -12.31 12.80 2.15
CA HIS A 149 -13.38 11.81 2.09
C HIS A 149 -12.79 10.39 2.14
N LEU A 150 -13.06 9.68 3.24
CA LEU A 150 -12.54 8.33 3.48
C LEU A 150 -13.01 7.32 2.41
N ASP A 151 -14.28 7.39 1.99
CA ASP A 151 -14.87 6.53 0.97
C ASP A 151 -14.15 6.64 -0.38
N ILE A 152 -13.67 7.83 -0.73
CA ILE A 152 -12.86 8.03 -1.95
C ILE A 152 -11.52 7.29 -1.80
N ALA A 153 -10.86 7.40 -0.65
CA ALA A 153 -9.60 6.70 -0.40
C ALA A 153 -9.80 5.17 -0.43
N GLU A 154 -10.88 4.65 0.16
CA GLU A 154 -11.24 3.23 0.10
C GLU A 154 -11.42 2.75 -1.34
N GLN A 155 -12.08 3.54 -2.21
CA GLN A 155 -12.22 3.19 -3.62
C GLN A 155 -10.87 3.05 -4.33
N TYR A 156 -9.89 3.92 -4.05
CA TYR A 156 -8.53 3.79 -4.60
C TYR A 156 -7.79 2.55 -4.07
N GLY A 157 -7.96 2.21 -2.80
CA GLY A 157 -7.43 0.96 -2.22
C GLY A 157 -8.01 -0.27 -2.90
N ASN A 158 -9.34 -0.34 -2.98
CA ASN A 158 -10.07 -1.43 -3.62
C ASN A 158 -9.73 -1.58 -5.11
N PHE A 159 -9.57 -0.47 -5.84
CA PHE A 159 -9.16 -0.50 -7.24
C PHE A 159 -7.74 -1.05 -7.41
N THR A 160 -6.85 -0.76 -6.47
CA THR A 160 -5.48 -1.30 -6.48
C THR A 160 -5.49 -2.80 -6.27
N GLN A 161 -6.19 -3.29 -5.26
CA GLN A 161 -6.36 -4.72 -4.98
C GLN A 161 -7.01 -5.46 -6.15
N ARG A 162 -8.00 -4.84 -6.81
CA ARG A 162 -8.68 -5.42 -7.98
C ARG A 162 -7.73 -5.67 -9.14
N ARG A 163 -6.74 -4.79 -9.34
CA ARG A 163 -5.72 -4.88 -10.41
C ARG A 163 -4.54 -5.77 -10.03
N VAL A 164 -4.21 -5.85 -8.75
CA VAL A 164 -3.08 -6.62 -8.22
C VAL A 164 -3.59 -7.57 -7.13
N PRO A 165 -4.09 -8.77 -7.49
CA PRO A 165 -4.75 -9.68 -6.53
C PRO A 165 -3.88 -10.15 -5.35
N GLY A 166 -2.55 -10.10 -5.48
CA GLY A 166 -1.62 -10.44 -4.39
C GLY A 166 -1.37 -9.30 -3.41
N GLU A 167 -1.69 -8.06 -3.79
CA GLU A 167 -1.49 -6.87 -2.97
C GLU A 167 -2.80 -6.48 -2.28
N GLU A 168 -2.72 -6.18 -0.99
CA GLU A 168 -3.88 -5.72 -0.23
C GLU A 168 -4.12 -4.23 -0.48
N GLY A 169 -5.38 -3.84 -0.68
CA GLY A 169 -5.78 -2.44 -0.74
C GLY A 169 -5.90 -1.88 0.68
N ALA A 170 -5.31 -0.71 0.94
CA ALA A 170 -5.37 -0.08 2.24
C ALA A 170 -5.58 1.43 2.14
N VAL A 171 -5.92 2.05 3.28
CA VAL A 171 -6.04 3.49 3.44
C VAL A 171 -5.05 3.96 4.51
N LEU A 172 -4.29 4.99 4.18
CA LEU A 172 -3.44 5.72 5.10
C LEU A 172 -4.09 7.06 5.43
N SER A 173 -4.22 7.34 6.73
CA SER A 173 -4.88 8.55 7.23
C SER A 173 -3.90 9.40 8.04
N PHE A 174 -3.96 10.71 7.82
CA PHE A 174 -3.14 11.71 8.48
C PHE A 174 -4.02 12.74 9.16
N ALA A 175 -3.66 13.14 10.37
CA ALA A 175 -4.21 14.32 11.02
C ALA A 175 -3.23 15.48 10.80
N VAL A 176 -3.58 16.40 9.92
CA VAL A 176 -2.72 17.55 9.58
C VAL A 176 -3.17 18.78 10.36
N PRO A 177 -2.30 19.43 11.15
CA PRO A 177 -2.61 20.71 11.79
C PRO A 177 -3.18 21.72 10.80
N THR A 178 -4.29 22.38 11.16
CA THR A 178 -4.96 23.34 10.27
C THR A 178 -4.01 24.48 9.85
N GLU A 179 -3.10 24.89 10.74
CA GLU A 179 -2.06 25.91 10.47
C GLU A 179 -1.17 25.56 9.27
N LEU A 180 -0.93 24.27 9.00
CA LEU A 180 -0.14 23.83 7.83
C LEU A 180 -0.94 23.85 6.53
N LEU A 181 -2.25 24.06 6.62
CA LEU A 181 -3.17 24.16 5.49
C LEU A 181 -3.57 25.62 5.22
N ASP A 182 -3.03 26.61 5.93
CA ASP A 182 -3.45 28.01 5.75
C ASP A 182 -3.12 28.58 4.34
N ASP A 183 -2.07 28.07 3.68
CA ASP A 183 -1.70 28.41 2.30
C ASP A 183 -2.12 27.31 1.30
N HIS A 184 -3.41 26.91 1.34
CA HIS A 184 -3.97 26.00 0.35
C HIS A 184 -4.78 26.76 -0.71
N ARG A 185 -4.81 26.22 -1.93
CA ARG A 185 -5.74 26.66 -2.98
C ARG A 185 -6.83 25.61 -3.13
N GLU A 186 -8.07 26.01 -2.86
CA GLU A 186 -9.22 25.18 -3.24
C GLU A 186 -9.44 25.27 -4.75
N ILE A 187 -9.50 24.12 -5.40
CA ILE A 187 -9.77 24.00 -6.83
C ILE A 187 -11.21 23.47 -6.96
N LEU A 188 -12.11 24.30 -7.48
CA LEU A 188 -13.53 23.97 -7.57
C LEU A 188 -13.96 23.77 -9.03
N GLY A 189 -14.87 22.83 -9.26
CA GLY A 189 -15.53 22.66 -10.56
C GLY A 189 -14.56 22.36 -11.72
N ARG A 190 -14.37 23.33 -12.62
CA ARG A 190 -13.49 23.21 -13.81
C ARG A 190 -12.16 23.94 -13.65
N ASP A 191 -11.88 24.52 -12.48
CA ASP A 191 -10.67 25.31 -12.26
C ASP A 191 -9.39 24.46 -12.38
N TRP A 192 -9.50 23.14 -12.20
CA TRP A 192 -8.40 22.20 -12.42
C TRP A 192 -7.88 22.20 -13.86
N GLN A 193 -8.68 22.66 -14.84
CA GLN A 193 -8.27 22.75 -16.25
C GLN A 193 -7.29 23.89 -16.52
N GLN A 194 -7.12 24.81 -15.55
CA GLN A 194 -6.24 25.98 -15.65
C GLN A 194 -4.87 25.76 -14.98
N LEU A 195 -4.66 24.58 -14.39
CA LEU A 195 -3.39 24.13 -13.79
C LEU A 195 -2.45 23.53 -14.84
#